data_AF-A0A852X1R7-F1
#
_entry.id   AF-A0A852X1R7-F1
#
_cell.length_a   1.000
_cell.length_b   1.000
_cell.length_c   1.000
_cell.angle_alpha   90.00
_cell.angle_beta   90.00
_cell.angle_gamma   90.00
#
_symmetry.space_group_name_H-M   'P 1'
#
loop_
_entity.id
_entity.type
_entity.pdbx_description
1 polymer ?
#
loop_
_entity_poly.entity_id
_entity_poly.type
_entity_poly.pdbx_seq_one_letter_code
_entity_poly.pdbx_strand_id
1 'polypeptide(L)'
;MRRPTTEDLLRELAHTGQLVIPASRGALLLLLALTLPVGAGLSVLAWWMVYGTLRQPDADVVLLLVLNLRLWAVVVGAVACLLLAPWAVVRRWRQREVLVVTPVGLAEHRRGDARPVATLGWHEIDEVLFQRSPAARPPSPRQVTYRFTPAAAQRRGITTPEGLVSVWTAYELPRRDLYRLLRAAHERYRGVG
;
A
#
# COMPACT_ATOMS: atom_id res chain seq x y z
N MET A 1 5.74 21.75 6.43
CA MET A 1 6.80 20.97 5.76
C MET A 1 6.68 21.20 4.26
N ARG A 2 7.72 21.75 3.61
CA ARG A 2 7.75 22.00 2.16
C ARG A 2 7.91 20.65 1.46
N ARG A 3 7.05 20.33 0.48
CA ARG A 3 7.23 19.11 -0.32
C ARG A 3 8.48 19.26 -1.19
N PRO A 4 9.37 18.25 -1.24
CA PRO A 4 10.55 18.29 -2.10
C PRO A 4 10.09 18.35 -3.57
N THR A 5 10.74 19.20 -4.37
CA THR A 5 10.46 19.28 -5.80
C THR A 5 11.12 18.12 -6.54
N THR A 6 10.68 17.84 -7.77
CA THR A 6 11.30 16.80 -8.62
C THR A 6 12.79 17.04 -8.80
N GLU A 7 13.22 18.30 -8.91
CA GLU A 7 14.63 18.65 -9.07
C GLU A 7 15.45 18.35 -7.81
N ASP A 8 14.90 18.60 -6.62
CA ASP A 8 15.56 18.28 -5.36
C ASP A 8 15.79 16.76 -5.24
N LEU A 9 14.79 15.97 -5.61
CA LEU A 9 14.86 14.51 -5.61
C LEU A 9 15.87 13.97 -6.63
N LEU A 10 16.00 14.61 -7.80
CA LEU A 10 17.00 14.25 -8.80
C LEU A 10 18.42 14.65 -8.38
N ARG A 11 18.58 15.79 -7.69
CA ARG A 11 19.87 16.19 -7.11
C ARG A 11 20.27 15.24 -5.99
N GLU A 12 19.33 14.86 -5.14
CA GLU A 12 19.54 13.85 -4.10
C GLU A 12 19.96 12.52 -4.74
N LEU A 13 19.22 12.03 -5.74
CA LEU A 13 19.58 10.82 -6.49
C LEU A 13 21.00 10.90 -7.09
N ALA A 14 21.38 12.05 -7.66
CA ALA A 14 22.70 12.25 -8.22
C ALA A 14 23.81 12.27 -7.15
N HIS A 15 23.49 12.71 -5.92
CA HIS A 15 24.46 12.82 -4.83
C HIS A 15 24.58 11.51 -4.03
N THR A 16 23.48 10.83 -3.76
CA THR A 16 23.43 9.61 -2.92
C THR A 16 23.54 8.33 -3.75
N GLY A 17 23.34 8.41 -5.06
CA GLY A 17 23.28 7.25 -5.96
C GLY A 17 21.99 6.43 -5.83
N GLN A 18 21.09 6.78 -4.89
CA GLN A 18 19.82 6.09 -4.69
C GLN A 18 18.78 6.99 -4.03
N LEU A 19 17.53 6.88 -4.49
CA LEU A 19 16.38 7.57 -3.92
C LEU A 19 15.33 6.54 -3.50
N VAL A 20 14.92 6.62 -2.24
CA VAL A 20 14.07 5.61 -1.59
C VAL A 20 12.67 6.20 -1.38
N ILE A 21 11.69 5.73 -2.13
CA ILE A 21 10.30 6.22 -2.09
C ILE A 21 9.42 5.17 -1.39
N PRO A 22 8.95 5.43 -0.16
CA PRO A 22 8.11 4.48 0.58
C PRO A 22 6.68 4.41 0.04
N ALA A 23 6.02 3.26 0.19
CA ALA A 23 4.59 3.12 -0.05
C ALA A 23 3.74 3.99 0.89
N SER A 24 2.67 4.58 0.35
CA SER A 24 1.73 5.47 1.01
C SER A 24 1.12 4.85 2.26
N ARG A 25 1.09 5.65 3.34
CA ARG A 25 0.49 5.27 4.62
C ARG A 25 -1.02 5.45 4.68
N GLY A 26 -1.55 6.27 3.78
CA GLY A 26 -2.92 6.82 3.85
C GLY A 26 -3.99 5.76 4.02
N ALA A 27 -4.04 4.75 3.14
CA ALA A 27 -5.09 3.73 3.19
C ALA A 27 -5.09 2.92 4.50
N LEU A 28 -3.92 2.61 5.06
CA LEU A 28 -3.84 1.87 6.33
C LEU A 28 -4.15 2.76 7.55
N LEU A 29 -3.81 4.04 7.49
CA LEU A 29 -4.22 5.01 8.51
C LEU A 29 -5.74 5.24 8.47
N LEU A 30 -6.33 5.32 7.28
CA LEU A 30 -7.78 5.43 7.09
C LEU A 30 -8.50 4.19 7.62
N LEU A 31 -7.95 2.99 7.34
CA LEU A 31 -8.47 1.74 7.90
C LEU A 31 -8.46 1.78 9.43
N LEU A 32 -7.33 2.15 10.05
CA LEU A 32 -7.24 2.31 11.52
C LEU A 32 -8.23 3.33 12.06
N ALA A 33 -8.33 4.49 11.41
CA ALA A 33 -9.23 5.57 11.81
C ALA A 33 -10.70 5.16 11.75
N LEU A 34 -11.05 4.19 10.90
CA LEU A 34 -12.40 3.65 10.81
C LEU A 34 -12.64 2.45 11.73
N THR A 35 -11.67 1.55 11.87
CA THR A 35 -11.84 0.33 12.68
C THR A 35 -11.77 0.61 14.18
N LEU A 36 -10.95 1.56 14.63
CA LEU A 36 -10.80 1.86 16.06
C LEU A 36 -12.09 2.41 16.69
N PRO A 37 -12.78 3.42 16.11
CA PRO A 37 -14.04 3.91 16.65
C PRO A 37 -15.15 2.85 16.64
N VAL A 38 -15.20 2.03 15.59
CA VAL A 38 -16.17 0.92 15.49
C VAL A 38 -15.91 -0.10 16.60
N GLY A 39 -14.65 -0.49 16.83
CA GLY A 39 -14.28 -1.39 17.91
C GLY A 39 -14.59 -0.83 19.30
N ALA A 40 -14.35 0.47 19.51
CA ALA A 40 -14.72 1.15 20.76
C ALA A 40 -16.24 1.15 20.97
N GLY A 41 -17.02 1.47 19.94
CA GLY A 41 -18.49 1.43 19.99
C GLY A 41 -19.04 0.03 20.30
N LEU A 42 -18.47 -1.01 19.67
CA LEU A 42 -18.83 -2.41 19.96
C LEU A 42 -18.48 -2.80 21.40
N SER A 43 -17.36 -2.31 21.93
CA SER A 43 -16.95 -2.57 23.31
C SER A 43 -17.90 -1.93 24.33
N VAL A 44 -18.33 -0.68 24.08
CA VAL A 44 -19.35 0.00 24.89
C VAL A 44 -20.68 -0.74 24.82
N LEU A 45 -21.08 -1.21 23.64
CA LEU A 45 -22.31 -1.99 23.46
C LEU A 45 -22.26 -3.32 24.22
N ALA A 46 -21.16 -4.06 24.11
CA ALA A 46 -20.95 -5.30 24.86
C ALA A 46 -21.02 -5.05 26.37
N TRP A 47 -20.36 -3.99 26.86
CA TRP A 47 -20.42 -3.60 28.26
C TRP A 47 -21.86 -3.31 28.70
N TRP A 48 -22.63 -2.58 27.90
CA TRP A 48 -24.02 -2.25 28.24
C TRP A 48 -24.91 -3.50 28.28
N MET A 49 -24.73 -4.44 27.34
CA MET A 49 -25.42 -5.73 27.35
C MET A 49 -25.10 -6.52 28.63
N VAL A 50 -23.81 -6.65 28.95
CA VAL A 50 -23.35 -7.35 30.16
C VAL A 50 -23.94 -6.70 31.41
N TYR A 51 -23.84 -5.37 31.53
CA TYR A 51 -24.37 -4.63 32.67
C TYR A 51 -25.89 -4.76 32.83
N GLY A 52 -26.63 -4.74 31.71
CA GLY A 52 -28.07 -4.95 31.70
C GLY A 52 -28.46 -6.35 32.18
N THR A 53 -27.73 -7.37 31.75
CA THR A 53 -27.95 -8.77 32.17
C THR A 53 -27.55 -8.99 33.63
N LEU A 54 -26.44 -8.39 34.09
CA LEU A 54 -25.99 -8.47 35.50
C LEU A 54 -26.93 -7.83 36.52
N ARG A 55 -27.79 -6.90 36.09
CA ARG A 55 -28.80 -6.27 36.95
C ARG A 55 -30.06 -7.11 37.15
N GLN A 56 -30.18 -8.24 36.46
CA GLN A 56 -31.30 -9.15 36.65
C GLN A 56 -31.10 -9.94 37.97
N PRO A 57 -32.13 -10.08 38.81
CA PRO A 57 -32.03 -10.74 40.12
C PRO A 57 -31.89 -12.27 40.04
N ASP A 58 -31.77 -12.85 38.85
CA ASP A 58 -31.79 -14.30 38.63
C ASP A 58 -30.43 -14.95 38.92
N ALA A 59 -30.44 -16.17 39.46
CA ALA A 59 -29.23 -16.93 39.80
C ALA A 59 -28.42 -17.39 38.56
N ASP A 60 -29.05 -17.46 37.39
CA ASP A 60 -28.46 -18.03 36.15
C ASP A 60 -27.95 -16.98 35.15
N VAL A 61 -27.76 -15.74 35.60
CA VAL A 61 -27.29 -14.61 34.78
C VAL A 61 -25.99 -14.92 34.03
N VAL A 62 -25.08 -15.69 34.63
CA VAL A 62 -23.82 -16.12 33.99
C VAL A 62 -24.09 -17.06 32.81
N LEU A 63 -25.03 -18.00 32.96
CA LEU A 63 -25.41 -18.94 31.90
C LEU A 63 -26.05 -18.19 30.72
N LEU A 64 -26.90 -17.20 31.02
CA LEU A 64 -27.53 -16.33 30.02
C LEU A 64 -26.49 -15.55 29.22
N LEU A 65 -25.44 -15.04 29.88
CA LEU A 65 -24.32 -14.34 29.25
C LEU A 65 -23.50 -15.25 28.31
N VAL A 66 -23.19 -16.47 28.76
CA VAL A 66 -22.38 -17.42 27.98
C VAL A 66 -23.12 -17.94 26.75
N LEU A 67 -24.43 -18.18 26.84
CA LEU A 67 -25.25 -18.66 25.72
C LEU A 67 -25.73 -17.53 24.80
N ASN A 68 -25.47 -16.27 25.14
CA ASN A 68 -25.91 -15.14 24.33
C ASN A 68 -25.03 -14.97 23.08
N LEU A 69 -25.46 -15.60 21.98
CA LEU A 69 -24.77 -15.53 20.70
C LEU A 69 -24.61 -14.08 20.18
N ARG A 70 -25.55 -13.18 20.51
CA ARG A 70 -25.46 -11.76 20.10
C ARG A 70 -24.31 -11.06 20.81
N LEU A 71 -24.14 -11.31 22.11
CA LEU A 71 -23.01 -10.77 22.87
C LEU A 71 -21.68 -11.26 22.29
N TRP A 72 -21.57 -12.56 22.01
CA TRP A 72 -20.35 -13.12 21.41
C TRP A 72 -20.06 -12.56 20.02
N ALA A 73 -21.07 -12.32 19.19
CA ALA A 73 -20.89 -11.67 17.90
C ALA A 73 -20.32 -10.24 18.05
N VAL A 74 -20.80 -9.48 19.03
CA VAL A 74 -20.29 -8.13 19.34
C VAL A 74 -18.85 -8.21 19.87
N VAL A 75 -18.55 -9.15 20.76
CA VAL A 75 -17.21 -9.36 21.32
C VAL A 75 -16.20 -9.74 20.23
N VAL A 76 -16.55 -10.69 19.36
CA VAL A 76 -15.69 -11.10 18.23
C VAL A 76 -15.46 -9.91 17.28
N GLY A 77 -16.50 -9.12 16.99
CA GLY A 77 -16.38 -7.89 16.21
C GLY A 77 -15.43 -6.86 16.84
N ALA A 78 -15.57 -6.62 18.16
CA ALA A 78 -14.69 -5.71 18.89
C ALA A 78 -13.23 -6.18 18.86
N VAL A 79 -12.98 -7.47 19.09
CA VAL A 79 -11.64 -8.08 19.00
C VAL A 79 -11.06 -7.93 17.60
N ALA A 80 -11.84 -8.17 16.55
CA ALA A 80 -11.39 -8.01 15.18
C ALA A 80 -10.99 -6.56 14.87
N CYS A 81 -11.80 -5.59 15.31
CA CYS A 81 -11.56 -4.17 15.07
C CYS A 81 -10.40 -3.60 15.90
N LEU A 82 -10.23 -4.04 17.14
CA LEU A 82 -9.25 -3.47 18.07
C LEU A 82 -7.91 -4.20 18.08
N LEU A 83 -7.88 -5.49 17.73
CA LEU A 83 -6.64 -6.28 17.75
C LEU A 83 -6.22 -6.71 16.34
N LEU A 84 -7.10 -7.39 15.61
CA LEU A 84 -6.73 -7.95 14.31
C LEU A 84 -6.44 -6.87 13.26
N ALA A 85 -7.26 -5.81 13.19
CA ALA A 85 -7.04 -4.72 12.26
C ALA A 85 -5.72 -3.96 12.53
N PRO A 86 -5.42 -3.50 13.77
CA PRO A 86 -4.12 -2.89 14.05
C PRO A 86 -2.93 -3.83 13.82
N TRP A 87 -3.04 -5.10 14.21
CA TRP A 87 -1.99 -6.08 13.95
C TRP A 87 -1.74 -6.26 12.45
N ALA A 88 -2.79 -6.40 11.65
CA ALA A 88 -2.69 -6.50 10.20
C ALA A 88 -2.07 -5.23 9.57
N VAL A 89 -2.42 -4.05 10.10
CA VAL A 89 -1.83 -2.77 9.66
C VAL A 89 -0.34 -2.72 9.98
N VAL A 90 0.08 -3.10 11.20
CA VAL A 90 1.49 -3.15 11.60
C VAL A 90 2.27 -4.16 10.76
N ARG A 91 1.71 -5.35 10.54
CA ARG A 91 2.32 -6.37 9.66
C ARG A 91 2.47 -5.85 8.24
N ARG A 92 1.44 -5.21 7.68
CA ARG A 92 1.52 -4.59 6.34
C ARG A 92 2.52 -3.43 6.32
N TRP A 93 2.65 -2.64 7.38
CA TRP A 93 3.66 -1.58 7.49
C TRP A 93 5.08 -2.13 7.48
N ARG A 94 5.31 -3.25 8.15
CA ARG A 94 6.62 -3.93 8.14
C ARG A 94 6.95 -4.50 6.77
N GLN A 95 5.95 -5.03 6.06
CA GLN A 95 6.11 -5.67 4.74
C GLN A 95 5.96 -4.70 3.56
N ARG A 96 6.00 -3.39 3.79
CA ARG A 96 5.72 -2.40 2.73
C ARG A 96 6.81 -2.38 1.68
N GLU A 97 6.37 -2.28 0.45
CA GLU A 97 7.23 -2.03 -0.70
C GLU A 97 7.76 -0.61 -0.68
N VAL A 98 8.99 -0.48 -1.16
CA VAL A 98 9.74 0.76 -1.29
C VAL A 98 10.31 0.76 -2.68
N LEU A 99 10.06 1.83 -3.43
CA LEU A 99 10.65 2.00 -4.74
C LEU A 99 12.02 2.65 -4.57
N VAL A 100 13.05 1.91 -4.90
CA VAL A 100 14.42 2.43 -4.95
C VAL A 100 14.71 2.83 -6.38
N VAL A 101 14.92 4.12 -6.60
CA VAL A 101 15.33 4.69 -7.88
C VAL A 101 16.85 4.84 -7.84
N THR A 102 17.55 4.33 -8.84
CA THR A 102 19.01 4.42 -8.97
C THR A 102 19.37 4.89 -10.39
N PRO A 103 20.61 5.33 -10.63
CA PRO A 103 21.09 5.62 -11.98
C PRO A 103 21.05 4.42 -12.93
N VAL A 104 21.09 3.18 -12.42
CA VAL A 104 21.08 1.96 -13.25
C VAL A 104 19.66 1.51 -13.57
N GLY A 105 18.70 1.81 -12.69
CA GLY A 105 17.32 1.37 -12.84
C GLY A 105 16.45 1.59 -11.63
N LEU A 106 15.33 0.88 -11.62
CA LEU A 106 14.34 0.84 -10.56
C LEU A 106 14.42 -0.50 -9.84
N ALA A 107 14.26 -0.49 -8.52
CA ALA A 107 14.16 -1.70 -7.74
C ALA A 107 13.05 -1.56 -6.70
N GLU A 108 12.00 -2.36 -6.84
CA GLU A 108 10.97 -2.49 -5.82
C GLU A 108 11.50 -3.43 -4.73
N HIS A 109 11.69 -2.89 -3.53
CA HIS A 109 12.15 -3.64 -2.37
C HIS A 109 11.01 -3.82 -1.39
N ARG A 110 10.87 -5.01 -0.82
CA ARG A 110 10.05 -5.18 0.38
C ARG A 110 10.90 -4.79 1.58
N ARG A 111 10.41 -3.89 2.43
CA ARG A 111 11.15 -3.45 3.61
C ARG A 111 11.45 -4.67 4.50
N GLY A 112 12.74 -4.94 4.74
CA GLY A 112 13.22 -6.10 5.50
C GLY A 112 13.74 -7.27 4.67
N ASP A 113 13.50 -7.29 3.36
CA ASP A 113 14.11 -8.26 2.45
C ASP A 113 15.40 -7.70 1.85
N ALA A 114 16.48 -8.49 1.90
CA ALA A 114 17.77 -8.12 1.32
C ALA A 114 17.77 -8.19 -0.23
N ARG A 115 16.75 -8.82 -0.83
CA ARG A 115 16.60 -8.94 -2.28
C ARG A 115 15.45 -8.07 -2.79
N PRO A 116 15.66 -7.35 -3.90
CA PRO A 116 14.58 -6.64 -4.57
C PRO A 116 13.52 -7.62 -5.09
N VAL A 117 12.24 -7.26 -4.90
CA VAL A 117 11.07 -7.97 -5.41
C VAL A 117 11.03 -7.89 -6.93
N ALA A 118 11.42 -6.75 -7.50
CA ALA A 118 11.60 -6.57 -8.94
C ALA A 118 12.71 -5.54 -9.19
N THR A 119 13.68 -5.90 -10.03
CA THR A 119 14.67 -4.95 -10.57
C THR A 119 14.35 -4.65 -12.02
N LEU A 120 14.53 -3.41 -12.44
CA LEU A 120 14.22 -2.91 -13.77
C LEU A 120 15.32 -1.98 -14.25
N GLY A 121 16.11 -2.39 -15.24
CA GLY A 121 17.06 -1.48 -15.87
C GLY A 121 16.34 -0.37 -16.65
N TRP A 122 16.88 0.84 -16.66
CA TRP A 122 16.30 1.93 -17.46
C TRP A 122 16.27 1.60 -18.96
N HIS A 123 17.21 0.78 -19.44
CA HIS A 123 17.29 0.30 -20.82
C HIS A 123 16.18 -0.69 -21.19
N GLU A 124 15.55 -1.34 -20.21
CA GLU A 124 14.45 -2.28 -20.45
C GLU A 124 13.12 -1.56 -20.69
N ILE A 125 13.02 -0.31 -20.24
CA ILE A 125 11.85 0.54 -20.36
C ILE A 125 11.95 1.32 -21.67
N ASP A 126 10.93 1.21 -22.51
CA ASP A 126 10.83 2.01 -23.72
C ASP A 126 10.17 3.37 -23.45
N GLU A 127 9.14 3.40 -22.61
CA GLU A 127 8.45 4.64 -22.27
C GLU A 127 7.82 4.59 -20.88
N VAL A 128 7.83 5.74 -20.19
CA VAL A 128 7.10 5.94 -18.92
C VAL A 128 5.83 6.72 -19.23
N LEU A 129 4.68 6.11 -18.99
CA LEU A 129 3.35 6.65 -19.33
C LEU A 129 2.56 7.00 -18.07
N PHE A 130 1.68 8.02 -18.19
CA PHE A 130 0.71 8.37 -17.15
C PHE A 130 -0.72 8.22 -17.66
N GLN A 131 -1.19 6.97 -17.68
CA GLN A 131 -2.45 6.59 -18.31
C GLN A 131 -3.35 5.82 -17.35
N ARG A 132 -4.63 5.65 -17.71
CA ARG A 132 -5.48 4.69 -17.02
C ARG A 132 -4.99 3.30 -17.41
N SER A 133 -4.97 2.38 -16.44
CA SER A 133 -4.67 1.00 -16.76
C SER A 133 -5.73 0.49 -17.75
N PRO A 134 -5.33 -0.13 -18.87
CA PRO A 134 -6.28 -0.62 -19.88
C PRO A 134 -7.24 -1.68 -19.32
N ALA A 135 -6.84 -2.37 -18.25
CA ALA A 135 -7.68 -3.35 -17.55
C ALA A 135 -8.65 -2.74 -16.52
N ALA A 136 -8.58 -1.44 -16.23
CA ALA A 136 -9.32 -0.84 -15.12
C ALA A 136 -10.66 -0.24 -15.55
N ARG A 137 -11.76 -0.74 -14.99
CA ARG A 137 -13.13 -0.26 -15.25
C ARG A 137 -13.33 1.21 -14.79
N PRO A 138 -14.02 2.06 -15.57
CA PRO A 138 -14.32 3.44 -15.16
C PRO A 138 -15.18 3.50 -13.89
N PRO A 139 -14.96 4.45 -12.97
CA PRO A 139 -13.95 5.51 -12.98
C PRO A 139 -12.62 5.08 -12.35
N SER A 140 -11.66 4.65 -13.17
CA SER A 140 -10.32 4.30 -12.72
C SER A 140 -9.37 5.51 -12.78
N PRO A 141 -8.61 5.79 -11.71
CA PRO A 141 -7.66 6.90 -11.68
C PRO A 141 -6.43 6.58 -12.56
N ARG A 142 -5.80 7.62 -13.15
CA ARG A 142 -4.53 7.47 -13.89
C ARG A 142 -3.41 6.95 -12.98
N GLN A 143 -2.54 6.13 -13.55
CA GLN A 143 -1.43 5.47 -12.86
C GLN A 143 -0.16 5.57 -13.72
N VAL A 144 0.99 5.46 -13.07
CA VAL A 144 2.27 5.35 -13.78
C VAL A 144 2.35 3.93 -14.36
N THR A 145 2.63 3.83 -15.65
CA THR A 145 2.75 2.56 -16.37
C THR A 145 4.06 2.59 -17.15
N TYR A 146 4.79 1.49 -17.13
CA TYR A 146 5.98 1.31 -17.96
C TYR A 146 5.59 0.53 -19.20
N ARG A 147 6.04 1.02 -20.36
CA ARG A 147 6.08 0.21 -21.57
C ARG A 147 7.46 -0.42 -21.66
N PHE A 148 7.51 -1.76 -21.72
CA PHE A 148 8.75 -2.48 -21.92
C PHE A 148 9.19 -2.45 -23.38
N THR A 149 10.51 -2.50 -23.58
CA THR A 149 11.06 -2.84 -24.89
C THR A 149 10.62 -4.26 -25.28
N PRO A 150 10.43 -4.57 -26.58
CA PRO A 150 10.00 -5.90 -27.02
C PRO A 150 10.91 -7.03 -26.48
N ALA A 151 12.23 -6.81 -26.48
CA ALA A 151 13.20 -7.75 -25.96
C ALA A 151 13.10 -7.95 -24.43
N ALA A 152 12.79 -6.89 -23.66
CA ALA A 152 12.57 -7.02 -22.22
C ALA A 152 11.22 -7.68 -21.90
N ALA A 153 10.16 -7.34 -22.65
CA ALA A 153 8.85 -7.95 -22.50
C ALA A 153 8.89 -9.46 -22.74
N GLN A 154 9.58 -9.90 -23.80
CA GLN A 154 9.75 -11.32 -24.12
C GLN A 154 10.56 -12.06 -23.04
N ARG A 155 11.68 -11.48 -22.57
CA ARG A 155 12.51 -12.07 -21.50
C ARG A 155 11.76 -12.23 -20.19
N ARG A 156 10.83 -11.32 -19.88
CA ARG A 156 10.02 -11.34 -18.66
C ARG A 156 8.71 -12.12 -18.80
N GLY A 157 8.43 -12.69 -19.97
CA GLY A 157 7.18 -13.40 -20.24
C GLY A 157 5.94 -12.50 -20.12
N ILE A 158 6.08 -11.20 -20.39
CA ILE A 158 4.97 -10.24 -20.31
C ILE A 158 4.10 -10.45 -21.55
N THR A 159 2.89 -10.95 -21.33
CA THR A 159 1.92 -11.27 -22.39
C THR A 159 0.93 -10.14 -22.66
N THR A 160 1.06 -8.98 -22.01
CA THR A 160 0.21 -7.83 -22.32
C THR A 160 0.52 -7.35 -23.74
N PRO A 161 -0.50 -7.08 -24.58
CA PRO A 161 -0.32 -6.82 -26.02
C PRO A 161 0.59 -5.63 -26.34
N GLU A 162 0.78 -4.70 -25.40
CA GLU A 162 1.66 -3.55 -25.53
C GLU A 162 2.90 -3.61 -24.61
N GLY A 163 3.14 -4.75 -23.94
CA GLY A 163 4.23 -4.87 -22.96
C GLY A 163 4.08 -3.88 -21.80
N LEU A 164 2.85 -3.51 -21.44
CA LEU A 164 2.55 -2.54 -20.41
C LEU A 164 2.47 -3.21 -19.03
N VAL A 165 3.15 -2.62 -18.05
CA VAL A 165 3.02 -2.98 -16.63
C VAL A 165 2.75 -1.73 -15.81
N SER A 166 1.61 -1.74 -15.11
CA SER A 166 1.25 -0.68 -14.19
C SER A 166 2.00 -0.81 -12.89
N VAL A 167 2.41 0.33 -12.33
CA VAL A 167 2.93 0.40 -10.98
C VAL A 167 1.75 0.30 -10.01
N TRP A 168 1.57 -0.88 -9.40
CA TRP A 168 0.39 -1.19 -8.58
C TRP A 168 0.38 -0.45 -7.24
N THR A 169 1.56 -0.07 -6.73
CA THR A 169 1.70 0.36 -5.35
C THR A 169 1.50 1.87 -5.22
N ALA A 170 0.59 2.28 -4.31
CA ALA A 170 0.43 3.68 -3.97
C ALA A 170 1.67 4.12 -3.17
N TYR A 171 2.48 5.02 -3.71
CA TYR A 171 3.65 5.60 -3.05
C TYR A 171 3.30 6.88 -2.27
N GLU A 172 4.15 7.27 -1.31
CA GLU A 172 3.99 8.53 -0.56
C GLU A 172 4.05 9.75 -1.51
N LEU A 173 4.79 9.64 -2.63
CA LEU A 173 4.73 10.64 -3.69
C LEU A 173 3.39 10.60 -4.45
N PRO A 174 2.77 11.75 -4.72
CA PRO A 174 1.62 11.83 -5.61
C PRO A 174 1.95 11.24 -6.98
N ARG A 175 0.99 10.52 -7.59
CA ARG A 175 1.24 9.79 -8.85
C ARG A 175 1.75 10.66 -9.99
N ARG A 176 1.36 11.95 -10.03
CA ARG A 176 1.82 12.92 -11.03
C ARG A 176 3.27 13.32 -10.81
N ASP A 177 3.70 13.47 -9.56
CA ASP A 177 5.07 13.82 -9.21
C ASP A 177 5.99 12.61 -9.36
N LEU A 178 5.49 11.41 -9.01
CA LEU A 178 6.15 10.14 -9.28
C LEU A 178 6.38 9.95 -10.80
N TYR A 179 5.37 10.21 -11.62
CA TYR A 179 5.52 10.20 -13.08
C TYR A 179 6.59 11.18 -13.55
N ARG A 180 6.56 12.44 -13.09
CA ARG A 180 7.56 13.46 -13.47
C ARG A 180 8.98 13.03 -13.12
N LEU A 181 9.15 12.49 -11.91
CA LEU A 181 10.43 11.99 -11.43
C LEU A 181 10.95 10.82 -12.28
N LEU A 182 10.11 9.80 -12.49
CA LEU A 182 10.49 8.60 -13.23
C LEU A 182 10.76 8.90 -14.70
N ARG A 183 9.96 9.78 -15.31
CA ARG A 183 10.18 10.24 -16.68
C ARG A 183 11.51 10.98 -16.81
N ALA A 184 11.77 11.94 -15.92
CA ALA A 184 13.03 12.70 -15.95
C ALA A 184 14.25 11.79 -15.67
N ALA A 185 14.12 10.82 -14.75
CA ALA A 185 15.17 9.85 -14.49
C ALA A 185 15.41 8.93 -15.70
N HIS A 186 14.33 8.45 -16.35
CA HIS A 186 14.44 7.65 -17.56
C HIS A 186 15.13 8.43 -18.69
N GLU A 187 14.70 9.66 -18.97
CA GLU A 187 15.32 10.51 -20.00
C GLU A 187 16.81 10.74 -19.72
N ARG A 188 17.22 10.86 -18.46
CA ARG A 188 18.60 11.10 -18.05
C ARG A 188 19.49 9.84 -18.07
N TYR A 189 18.94 8.69 -17.69
CA TYR A 189 19.73 7.48 -17.43
C TYR A 189 19.50 6.32 -18.41
N ARG A 190 18.56 6.44 -19.37
CA ARG A 190 18.31 5.41 -20.41
C ARG A 190 19.57 5.01 -21.19
N GLY A 191 20.51 5.93 -21.38
CA GLY A 191 21.77 5.69 -22.10
C GLY A 191 22.96 5.25 -21.24
N VAL A 192 22.77 5.03 -19.94
CA VAL A 192 23.86 4.70 -18.98
C VAL A 192 23.94 3.17 -18.72
N GLY A 193 23.52 2.37 -19.71
CA GLY A 193 23.43 0.90 -19.63
C GLY A 193 24.49 0.20 -20.45
#